data_AF-A0A6N2JTS4-F1
#
_entry.id   AF-A0A6N2JTS4-F1
#
_cell.length_a   1.000
_cell.length_b   1.000
_cell.length_c   1.000
_cell.angle_alpha   90.00
_cell.angle_beta   90.00
_cell.angle_gamma   90.00
#
_symmetry.space_group_name_H-M   'P 1'
#
loop_
_entity.id
_entity.type
_entity.pdbx_description
1 polymer ?
#
loop_
_entity_poly.entity_id
_entity_poly.type
_entity_poly.pdbx_seq_one_letter_code
_entity_poly.pdbx_strand_id
1 'polypeptide(L)'
;MGIQQLLEEIYTIVSEIMPETANSLQTGLSRDAIKAIIEPLPFDLPEDFYKLYEWRNGSNTFEDNFFPYHTFLPLENSVNSYFELREGEFAKWINWPPNWFPFLKFDAKLYLFLDVERNTIREYFAELGTKSTRLMFDNLRDMLSYY
;
A
#
# COMPACT_ATOMS: atom_id res chain seq x y z
N MET A 1 -8.81 -17.92 6.10
CA MET A 1 -8.47 -17.10 7.28
C MET A 1 -9.04 -15.71 7.09
N GLY A 2 -9.52 -15.05 8.15
CA GLY A 2 -9.96 -13.65 8.05
C GLY A 2 -8.75 -12.72 7.89
N ILE A 3 -8.89 -11.60 7.17
CA ILE A 3 -7.76 -10.66 6.98
C ILE A 3 -7.26 -10.06 8.29
N GLN A 4 -8.16 -9.79 9.25
CA GLN A 4 -7.77 -9.32 10.58
C GLN A 4 -6.88 -10.33 11.30
N GLN A 5 -7.19 -11.63 11.19
CA GLN A 5 -6.37 -12.68 11.79
C GLN A 5 -4.97 -12.72 11.16
N LEU A 6 -4.88 -12.62 9.82
CA LEU A 6 -3.59 -12.53 9.11
C LEU A 6 -2.75 -11.35 9.60
N LEU A 7 -3.36 -10.17 9.72
CA LEU A 7 -2.67 -8.96 10.17
C LEU A 7 -2.15 -9.08 11.61
N GLU A 8 -2.92 -9.67 12.51
CA GLU A 8 -2.50 -9.90 13.91
C GLU A 8 -1.41 -10.97 14.02
N GLU A 9 -1.46 -12.02 13.20
CA GLU A 9 -0.42 -13.06 13.16
C GLU A 9 0.92 -12.46 12.69
N ILE A 10 0.92 -11.70 11.60
CA ILE A 10 2.12 -11.00 11.10
C ILE A 10 2.61 -9.99 12.15
N TYR A 11 1.71 -9.21 12.76
CA TYR A 11 2.08 -8.26 13.79
C TYR A 11 2.79 -8.91 14.97
N THR A 12 2.29 -10.05 15.43
CA THR A 12 2.87 -10.81 16.54
C THR A 12 4.29 -11.25 16.19
N ILE A 13 4.48 -11.85 15.01
CA ILE A 13 5.80 -12.28 14.52
C ILE A 13 6.77 -11.10 14.41
N VAL A 14 6.34 -10.00 13.78
CA VAL A 14 7.19 -8.82 13.60
C VAL A 14 7.53 -8.16 14.94
N SER A 15 6.58 -8.10 15.88
CA SER A 15 6.83 -7.51 17.21
C SER A 15 7.86 -8.31 18.01
N GLU A 16 7.94 -9.63 17.81
CA GLU A 16 8.94 -10.48 18.47
C GLU A 16 10.34 -10.35 17.84
N ILE A 17 10.41 -10.25 16.51
CA ILE A 17 11.69 -10.26 15.78
C ILE A 17 12.26 -8.84 15.61
N MET A 18 11.39 -7.86 15.37
CA MET A 18 11.72 -6.47 15.01
C MET A 18 10.77 -5.49 15.73
N PRO A 19 10.89 -5.33 17.06
CA PRO A 19 9.97 -4.51 17.85
C PRO A 19 9.93 -3.04 17.42
N GLU A 20 11.06 -2.49 16.96
CA GLU A 20 11.10 -1.11 16.42
C GLU A 20 10.22 -0.96 15.18
N THR A 21 10.26 -1.95 14.27
CA THR A 21 9.39 -1.97 13.09
C THR A 21 7.92 -2.03 13.47
N ALA A 22 7.56 -2.85 14.46
CA ALA A 22 6.17 -2.91 14.96
C ALA A 22 5.74 -1.58 15.60
N ASN A 23 6.63 -0.95 16.37
CA ASN A 23 6.39 0.35 17.02
C ASN A 23 6.30 1.51 16.02
N SER A 24 6.87 1.36 14.82
CA SER A 24 6.80 2.37 13.76
C SER A 24 5.40 2.50 13.14
N LEU A 25 4.55 1.47 13.28
CA LEU A 25 3.23 1.44 12.68
C LEU A 25 2.30 2.43 13.37
N GLN A 26 1.65 3.26 12.57
CA GLN A 26 0.71 4.25 13.06
C GLN A 26 -0.59 3.60 13.49
N THR A 27 -1.28 4.23 14.46
CA THR A 27 -2.60 3.79 14.89
C THR A 27 -3.55 3.74 13.69
N GLY A 28 -4.36 2.69 13.62
CA GLY A 28 -5.35 2.52 12.57
C GLY A 28 -6.41 3.63 12.58
N LEU A 29 -7.01 3.85 11.42
CA LEU A 29 -8.00 4.89 11.18
C LEU A 29 -9.42 4.38 11.45
N SER A 30 -10.33 5.29 11.76
CA SER A 30 -11.76 4.96 11.71
C SER A 30 -12.24 4.83 10.25
N ARG A 31 -13.28 4.04 10.03
CA ARG A 31 -13.92 3.88 8.71
C ARG A 31 -14.31 5.23 8.08
N ASP A 32 -14.83 6.15 8.88
CA ASP A 32 -15.23 7.48 8.42
C ASP A 32 -14.03 8.35 8.05
N ALA A 33 -12.93 8.25 8.80
CA ALA A 33 -11.69 8.93 8.46
C ALA A 33 -11.12 8.40 7.14
N ILE A 34 -11.11 7.07 6.93
CA ILE A 34 -10.66 6.47 5.67
C ILE A 34 -11.49 7.00 4.50
N LYS A 35 -12.83 6.97 4.63
CA LYS A 35 -13.74 7.49 3.60
C LYS A 35 -13.48 8.96 3.28
N ALA A 36 -13.24 9.79 4.30
CA ALA A 36 -12.93 11.20 4.10
C ALA A 36 -11.60 11.40 3.37
N ILE A 37 -10.58 10.60 3.68
CA ILE A 37 -9.25 10.70 3.05
C ILE A 37 -9.30 10.24 1.59
N ILE A 38 -10.05 9.18 1.27
CA ILE A 38 -10.12 8.63 -0.09
C ILE A 38 -11.17 9.30 -0.98
N GLU A 39 -12.01 10.20 -0.45
CA GLU A 39 -13.08 10.88 -1.20
C GLU A 39 -12.61 11.50 -2.53
N PRO A 40 -11.41 12.08 -2.64
CA PRO A 40 -10.92 12.62 -3.91
C PRO A 40 -10.59 11.57 -4.98
N LEU A 41 -10.43 10.29 -4.61
CA LEU A 41 -10.08 9.23 -5.55
C LEU A 41 -11.26 8.92 -6.49
N PRO A 42 -11.01 8.57 -7.76
CA PRO A 42 -12.07 8.23 -8.70
C PRO A 42 -12.61 6.80 -8.51
N PHE A 43 -12.30 6.14 -7.39
CA PHE A 43 -12.68 4.77 -7.08
C PHE A 43 -12.79 4.55 -5.58
N ASP A 44 -13.56 3.54 -5.19
CA ASP A 44 -13.56 3.01 -3.83
C ASP A 44 -12.47 1.96 -3.64
N LEU A 45 -11.94 1.87 -2.42
CA LEU A 45 -11.04 0.78 -2.04
C LEU A 45 -11.83 -0.51 -1.73
N PRO A 46 -11.28 -1.71 -2.02
CA PRO A 46 -11.85 -2.96 -1.57
C PRO A 46 -11.93 -3.06 -0.05
N GLU A 47 -12.86 -3.86 0.48
CA GLU A 47 -13.06 -4.07 1.93
C GLU A 47 -11.78 -4.43 2.69
N ASP A 48 -10.90 -5.17 2.05
CA ASP A 48 -9.63 -5.61 2.66
C ASP A 48 -8.66 -4.45 2.89
N PHE A 49 -8.70 -3.43 2.04
CA PHE A 49 -7.89 -2.22 2.21
C PHE A 49 -8.47 -1.33 3.31
N TYR A 50 -9.79 -1.25 3.45
CA TYR A 50 -10.38 -0.62 4.63
C TYR A 50 -9.89 -1.30 5.91
N LYS A 51 -9.92 -2.64 5.97
CA LYS A 51 -9.45 -3.39 7.14
C LYS A 51 -7.96 -3.22 7.41
N LEU A 52 -7.13 -3.11 6.36
CA LEU A 52 -5.70 -2.82 6.50
C LEU A 52 -5.47 -1.47 7.18
N TYR A 53 -6.13 -0.41 6.71
CA TYR A 53 -5.98 0.94 7.26
C TYR A 53 -6.72 1.15 8.58
N GLU A 54 -7.78 0.39 8.86
CA GLU A 54 -8.42 0.31 10.19
C GLU A 54 -7.49 -0.34 11.23
N TRP A 55 -6.61 -1.24 10.78
CA TRP A 55 -5.63 -1.89 11.64
C TRP A 55 -4.42 -0.99 11.92
N ARG A 56 -3.75 -0.49 10.86
CA ARG A 56 -2.60 0.45 10.97
C ARG A 56 -2.56 1.43 9.80
N ASN A 57 -2.23 2.70 10.08
CA ASN A 57 -2.14 3.74 9.06
C ASN A 57 -0.72 3.93 8.50
N GLY A 58 -0.14 2.88 7.93
CA GLY A 58 1.24 2.95 7.46
C GLY A 58 2.27 2.97 8.59
N SER A 59 3.53 3.25 8.24
CA SER A 59 4.66 3.44 9.14
C SER A 59 5.11 4.90 9.19
N ASN A 60 5.76 5.29 10.29
CA ASN A 60 6.29 6.65 10.50
C ASN A 60 7.61 6.92 9.78
N THR A 61 8.36 5.87 9.43
CA THR A 61 9.69 6.00 8.80
C THR A 61 9.77 5.17 7.53
N PHE A 62 10.62 5.60 6.61
CA PHE A 62 10.96 4.86 5.38
C PHE A 62 11.94 3.71 5.64
N GLU A 63 12.50 3.62 6.86
CA GLU A 63 13.50 2.61 7.22
C GLU A 63 12.83 1.36 7.85
N ASP A 64 11.64 1.53 8.42
CA ASP A 64 10.89 0.47 9.10
C ASP A 64 9.98 -0.28 8.12
N ASN A 65 10.53 -1.35 7.56
CA ASN A 65 9.88 -2.19 6.56
C ASN A 65 9.05 -3.30 7.22
N PHE A 66 7.85 -2.97 7.70
CA PHE A 66 6.90 -4.00 8.20
C PHE A 66 6.58 -5.03 7.12
N PHE A 67 6.42 -4.56 5.88
CA PHE A 67 6.48 -5.41 4.71
C PHE A 67 7.93 -5.47 4.23
N PRO A 68 8.54 -6.65 4.07
CA PRO A 68 9.93 -6.79 3.63
C PRO A 68 10.29 -5.84 2.49
N TYR A 69 11.26 -4.97 2.76
CA TYR A 69 11.79 -3.95 1.86
C TYR A 69 10.84 -2.84 1.40
N HIS A 70 9.61 -2.78 1.92
CA HIS A 70 8.61 -1.79 1.54
C HIS A 70 8.13 -0.98 2.73
N THR A 71 8.13 0.34 2.57
CA THR A 71 7.44 1.26 3.45
C THR A 71 5.93 1.14 3.24
N PHE A 72 5.20 0.83 4.31
CA PHE A 72 3.74 0.90 4.30
C PHE A 72 3.31 2.36 4.40
N LEU A 73 2.72 2.89 3.33
CA LEU A 73 2.39 4.30 3.27
C LEU A 73 1.15 4.60 4.13
N PRO A 74 1.20 5.66 4.97
CA PRO A 74 -0.01 6.26 5.53
C PRO A 74 -0.99 6.60 4.41
N LEU A 75 -2.29 6.44 4.68
CA LEU A 75 -3.33 6.55 3.67
C LEU A 75 -3.31 7.90 2.94
N GLU A 76 -3.06 8.98 3.69
CA GLU A 76 -2.90 10.33 3.15
C GLU A 76 -1.73 10.41 2.17
N ASN A 77 -0.61 9.75 2.49
CA ASN A 77 0.56 9.69 1.62
C ASN A 77 0.30 8.83 0.38
N SER A 78 -0.48 7.76 0.50
CA SER A 78 -0.95 6.96 -0.63
C SER A 78 -1.81 7.77 -1.60
N VAL A 79 -2.76 8.54 -1.07
CA VAL A 79 -3.62 9.44 -1.88
C VAL A 79 -2.79 10.53 -2.55
N ASN A 80 -1.86 11.17 -1.82
CA ASN A 80 -0.96 12.15 -2.40
C ASN A 80 -0.09 11.54 -3.51
N SER A 81 0.47 10.35 -3.27
CA SER A 81 1.28 9.63 -4.25
C SER A 81 0.48 9.29 -5.51
N TYR A 82 -0.80 8.93 -5.36
CA TYR A 82 -1.69 8.69 -6.49
C TYR A 82 -1.78 9.94 -7.39
N PHE A 83 -2.06 11.11 -6.82
CA PHE A 83 -2.15 12.35 -7.60
C PHE A 83 -0.80 12.80 -8.16
N GLU A 84 0.30 12.64 -7.43
CA GLU A 84 1.64 12.93 -7.95
C GLU A 84 1.99 12.07 -9.18
N LEU A 85 1.64 10.77 -9.15
CA LEU A 85 1.87 9.84 -10.26
C LEU A 85 0.94 10.10 -11.45
N ARG A 86 -0.24 10.70 -11.22
CA ARG A 86 -1.28 10.97 -12.23
C ARG A 86 -1.17 12.35 -12.86
N GLU A 87 -0.77 13.36 -12.10
CA GLU A 87 -0.89 14.77 -12.47
C GLU A 87 0.41 15.55 -12.25
N GLY A 88 1.37 15.00 -11.49
CA GLY A 88 2.65 15.65 -11.23
C GLY A 88 3.58 15.66 -12.45
N GLU A 89 4.75 16.30 -12.30
CA GLU A 89 5.76 16.37 -13.39
C GLU A 89 6.21 14.99 -13.88
N PHE A 90 6.17 13.98 -13.01
CA PHE A 90 6.50 12.59 -13.35
C PHE A 90 5.39 11.88 -14.15
N ALA A 91 4.15 12.36 -14.10
CA ALA A 91 3.00 11.73 -14.76
C ALA A 91 3.18 11.63 -16.28
N LYS A 92 3.82 12.63 -16.88
CA LYS A 92 4.17 12.67 -18.32
C LYS A 92 5.00 11.46 -18.75
N TRP A 93 5.82 10.94 -17.83
CA TRP A 93 6.71 9.82 -18.08
C TRP A 93 6.09 8.49 -17.70
N ILE A 94 5.21 8.44 -16.70
CA ILE A 94 4.70 7.20 -16.12
C ILE A 94 3.37 6.77 -16.74
N ASN A 95 2.49 7.72 -17.10
CA ASN A 95 1.11 7.42 -17.56
C ASN A 95 0.39 6.45 -16.60
N TRP A 96 0.33 6.81 -15.32
CA TRP A 96 -0.23 5.98 -14.26
C TRP A 96 -1.73 5.72 -14.51
N PRO A 97 -2.18 4.46 -14.56
CA PRO A 97 -3.60 4.14 -14.73
C PRO A 97 -4.48 4.70 -13.61
N PRO A 98 -5.70 5.16 -13.93
CA PRO A 98 -6.58 5.80 -12.97
C PRO A 98 -7.07 4.86 -11.86
N ASN A 99 -7.05 3.55 -12.08
CA ASN A 99 -7.50 2.51 -11.16
C ASN A 99 -6.36 1.90 -10.31
N TRP A 100 -5.15 2.48 -10.36
CA TRP A 100 -3.99 1.96 -9.62
C TRP A 100 -3.75 2.78 -8.37
N PHE A 101 -3.85 2.14 -7.20
CA PHE A 101 -3.70 2.79 -5.91
C PHE A 101 -2.39 2.37 -5.23
N PRO A 102 -1.39 3.28 -5.09
CA PRO A 102 -0.14 2.96 -4.42
C PRO A 102 -0.33 2.87 -2.90
N PHE A 103 0.18 1.82 -2.27
CA PHE A 103 0.08 1.64 -0.81
C PHE A 103 1.37 1.13 -0.16
N LEU A 104 2.28 0.59 -0.96
CA LEU A 104 3.62 0.20 -0.55
C LEU A 104 4.66 0.85 -1.44
N LYS A 105 5.77 1.29 -0.84
CA LYS A 105 6.86 1.97 -1.54
C LYS A 105 8.19 1.34 -1.18
N PHE A 106 8.97 0.96 -2.19
CA PHE A 106 10.33 0.44 -1.99
C PHE A 106 11.36 1.58 -2.02
N ASP A 107 11.28 2.45 -3.03
CA ASP A 107 12.15 3.62 -3.17
C ASP A 107 11.41 4.79 -3.84
N ALA A 108 12.13 5.83 -4.27
CA ALA A 108 11.53 7.00 -4.92
C ALA A 108 10.70 6.68 -6.18
N LYS A 109 10.88 5.51 -6.82
CA LYS A 109 10.33 5.18 -8.14
C LYS A 109 9.62 3.82 -8.20
N LEU A 110 9.75 2.98 -7.18
CA LEU A 110 9.19 1.64 -7.12
C LEU A 110 8.06 1.56 -6.09
N TYR A 111 6.88 1.19 -6.59
CA TYR A 111 5.65 1.06 -5.81
C TYR A 111 5.03 -0.31 -6.00
N LEU A 112 4.55 -0.88 -4.89
CA LEU A 112 3.48 -1.89 -4.92
C LEU A 112 2.14 -1.16 -4.83
N PHE A 113 1.25 -1.52 -5.74
CA PHE A 113 -0.04 -0.87 -5.89
C PHE A 113 -1.15 -1.90 -6.06
N LEU A 114 -2.35 -1.50 -5.67
CA LEU A 114 -3.59 -2.20 -5.94
C LEU A 114 -4.09 -1.79 -7.33
N ASP A 115 -4.28 -2.75 -8.23
CA ASP A 115 -5.15 -2.56 -9.39
C ASP A 115 -6.59 -2.80 -8.91
N VAL A 116 -7.33 -1.72 -8.71
CA VAL A 116 -8.66 -1.73 -8.09
C VAL A 116 -9.68 -2.51 -8.92
N GLU A 117 -9.63 -2.36 -10.25
CA GLU A 117 -10.55 -3.06 -11.17
C GLU A 117 -10.36 -4.57 -11.13
N ARG A 118 -9.10 -5.02 -11.00
CA ARG A 118 -8.76 -6.46 -10.96
C ARG A 118 -8.70 -7.02 -9.55
N ASN A 119 -8.70 -6.15 -8.54
CA ASN A 119 -8.41 -6.46 -7.14
C ASN A 119 -7.06 -7.21 -6.95
N THR A 120 -6.06 -6.92 -7.78
CA THR A 120 -4.74 -7.57 -7.75
C THR A 120 -3.66 -6.66 -7.21
N ILE A 121 -2.66 -7.22 -6.54
CA ILE A 121 -1.46 -6.46 -6.12
C ILE A 121 -0.39 -6.61 -7.18
N ARG A 122 0.14 -5.48 -7.62
CA ARG A 122 1.13 -5.39 -8.69
C ARG A 122 2.28 -4.51 -8.28
N GLU A 123 3.42 -4.77 -8.87
CA GLU A 123 4.62 -3.98 -8.68
C GLU A 123 4.92 -3.21 -9.97
N TYR A 124 5.24 -1.92 -9.81
CA TYR A 124 5.64 -1.05 -10.89
C TYR A 124 7.16 -0.94 -10.94
N PHE A 125 7.73 -1.22 -12.11
CA PHE A 125 9.16 -1.03 -12.38
C PHE A 125 9.38 -0.15 -13.59
N ALA A 126 10.23 0.87 -13.41
CA ALA A 126 10.74 1.70 -14.48
C ALA A 126 12.21 1.34 -14.75
N GLU A 127 12.45 0.47 -15.75
CA GLU A 127 13.80 0.17 -16.23
C GLU A 127 14.02 0.73 -17.63
N LEU A 128 15.08 1.54 -17.79
CA LEU A 128 15.64 1.95 -19.09
C LEU A 128 14.60 2.38 -20.15
N GLY A 129 13.61 3.18 -19.74
CA GLY A 129 12.57 3.70 -20.64
C GLY A 129 11.45 2.72 -20.98
N THR A 130 11.48 1.49 -20.44
CA THR A 130 10.37 0.54 -20.49
C THR A 130 9.58 0.57 -19.20
N LYS A 131 8.25 0.65 -19.35
CA LYS A 131 7.29 0.53 -18.26
C LYS A 131 6.87 -0.92 -18.21
N SER A 132 7.09 -1.57 -17.07
CA SER A 132 6.55 -2.90 -16.86
C SER A 132 5.85 -2.94 -15.51
N THR A 133 4.79 -3.74 -15.48
CA THR A 133 4.18 -4.14 -14.21
C THR A 133 4.22 -5.63 -14.10
N ARG A 134 4.40 -6.10 -12.86
CA ARG A 134 4.40 -7.51 -12.52
C ARG A 134 3.21 -7.78 -11.62
N LEU A 135 2.42 -8.81 -11.94
CA LEU A 135 1.46 -9.35 -10.99
C LEU A 135 2.24 -10.02 -9.87
N MET A 136 2.04 -9.55 -8.64
CA MET A 136 2.70 -10.09 -7.45
C MET A 136 1.77 -11.03 -6.71
N PHE A 137 0.54 -10.59 -6.48
CA PHE A 137 -0.47 -11.35 -5.74
C PHE A 137 -1.87 -11.14 -6.34
N ASP A 138 -2.71 -12.17 -6.27
CA ASP A 138 -4.07 -12.11 -6.80
C ASP A 138 -4.98 -11.19 -5.98
N ASN A 139 -4.65 -10.95 -4.71
CA ASN A 139 -5.29 -9.96 -3.83
C ASN A 139 -4.45 -9.71 -2.56
N LEU A 140 -4.94 -8.82 -1.68
CA LEU A 140 -4.26 -8.49 -0.42
C LEU A 140 -4.13 -9.68 0.55
N ARG A 141 -5.11 -10.60 0.61
CA ARG A 141 -5.00 -11.77 1.50
C ARG A 141 -3.87 -12.68 1.07
N ASP A 142 -3.69 -12.87 -0.25
CA ASP A 142 -2.61 -13.70 -0.79
C ASP A 142 -1.25 -13.05 -0.50
N MET A 143 -1.16 -11.71 -0.63
CA MET A 143 0.03 -10.96 -0.22
C MET A 143 0.35 -11.17 1.27
N LEU A 144 -0.65 -11.03 2.15
CA LEU A 144 -0.46 -11.18 3.59
C LEU A 144 -0.13 -12.62 3.99
N SER A 145 -0.69 -13.62 3.31
CA SER A 145 -0.42 -15.03 3.60
C SER A 145 0.98 -15.49 3.14
N TYR A 146 1.66 -14.66 2.34
CA TYR A 146 3.04 -14.91 1.92
C TYR A 146 4.07 -14.48 2.98
N TYR A 147 3.69 -13.58 3.89
CA TYR A 147 4.52 -13.09 4.99
C TYR A 147 4.30 -13.91 6.27
#